data_AF-A0A8D2Q4P1-F1
#
_entry.id   AF-A0A8D2Q4P1-F1
#
_cell.length_a   1.000
_cell.length_b   1.000
_cell.length_c   1.000
_cell.angle_alpha   90.00
_cell.angle_beta   90.00
_cell.angle_gamma   90.00
#
_symmetry.space_group_name_H-M   'P 1'
#
loop_
_entity.id
_entity.type
_entity.pdbx_description
1 polymer ?
#
loop_
_entity_poly.entity_id
_entity_poly.type
_entity_poly.pdbx_seq_one_letter_code
_entity_poly.pdbx_strand_id
1 'polypeptide(L)'
;MVLLSLREGLHAAPGPRPRPSDHRAEFDSIVNLARSLLSDTKNLKNRYPAEGEHKLESLPVLSMNAVELSNIQVSGGLARLSSDLQCYQRHFEWLRKAASLLKPMEHDISTVHNRLDRLLKRLEHLMTKLSLSRPNDPLPTLPAHGTHWSVVQAGHAIVHSFHLYLDWAARVLVLIRNKL
;
A
#
# COMPACT_ATOMS: atom_id res chain seq x y z
N MET A 1 3.97 73.02 -16.33
CA MET A 1 4.51 72.98 -14.95
C MET A 1 3.32 73.17 -14.02
N VAL A 2 2.90 72.27 -13.14
CA VAL A 2 3.52 71.13 -12.46
C VAL A 2 2.40 70.09 -12.14
N LEU A 3 2.80 68.82 -12.12
CA LEU A 3 2.03 67.62 -11.78
C LEU A 3 1.64 67.57 -10.30
N LEU A 4 0.45 67.06 -9.98
CA LEU A 4 0.16 66.47 -8.67
C LEU A 4 -0.44 65.07 -8.88
N SER A 5 0.47 64.10 -9.01
CA SER A 5 0.18 62.68 -8.89
C SER A 5 0.33 62.28 -7.44
N LEU A 6 -0.76 61.91 -6.78
CA LEU A 6 -0.74 61.16 -5.52
C LEU A 6 -1.41 59.82 -5.80
N ARG A 7 -0.63 58.76 -5.99
CA ARG A 7 -1.12 57.39 -5.87
C ARG A 7 -0.16 56.62 -5.00
N GLU A 8 -0.71 56.13 -3.90
CA GLU A 8 -0.03 55.41 -2.86
C GLU A 8 0.69 54.17 -3.39
N GLY A 9 1.92 53.99 -2.92
CA GLY A 9 2.66 52.74 -3.06
C GLY A 9 2.05 51.67 -2.18
N LEU A 10 1.17 50.85 -2.76
CA LEU A 10 0.84 49.54 -2.21
C LEU A 10 2.06 48.64 -2.42
N HIS A 11 2.91 48.55 -1.39
CA HIS A 11 3.88 47.48 -1.25
C HIS A 11 3.12 46.15 -1.24
N ALA A 12 3.10 45.47 -2.39
CA ALA A 12 2.66 44.09 -2.47
C ALA A 12 3.69 43.23 -1.71
N ALA A 13 3.34 42.82 -0.49
CA ALA A 13 4.07 41.78 0.22
C ALA A 13 4.11 40.52 -0.67
N PRO A 14 5.27 39.87 -0.85
CA PRO A 14 5.31 38.60 -1.55
C PRO A 14 4.51 37.59 -0.74
N GLY A 15 3.39 37.13 -1.30
CA GLY A 15 2.58 36.07 -0.69
C GLY A 15 3.45 34.84 -0.40
N PRO A 16 3.13 34.05 0.64
CA PRO A 16 3.90 32.87 0.98
C PRO A 16 3.99 31.95 -0.24
N ARG A 17 5.21 31.76 -0.75
CA ARG A 17 5.47 30.79 -1.83
C ARG A 17 4.93 29.43 -1.38
N PRO A 18 4.13 28.72 -2.20
CA PRO A 18 3.75 27.35 -1.91
C PRO A 18 5.02 26.55 -1.61
N ARG A 19 5.11 25.94 -0.42
CA ARG A 19 6.21 25.02 -0.13
C ARG A 19 6.22 23.96 -1.25
N PRO A 20 7.39 23.62 -1.81
CA PRO A 20 7.49 22.43 -2.65
C PRO A 20 6.82 21.28 -1.90
N SER A 21 5.82 20.66 -2.52
CA SER A 21 5.18 19.49 -1.95
C SER A 21 6.26 18.45 -1.69
N ASP A 22 6.57 18.16 -0.42
CA ASP A 22 7.68 17.30 -0.03
C ASP A 22 7.30 15.84 -0.29
N HIS A 23 7.41 15.43 -1.56
CA HIS A 23 7.13 14.07 -2.01
C HIS A 23 7.98 13.06 -1.22
N ARG A 24 9.20 13.46 -0.82
CA ARG A 24 10.13 12.62 -0.06
C ARG A 24 9.58 12.31 1.33
N ALA A 25 9.03 13.30 2.04
CA ALA A 25 8.35 13.09 3.31
C ALA A 25 7.11 12.17 3.18
N GLU A 26 6.37 12.28 2.07
CA GLU A 26 5.23 11.38 1.78
C GLU A 26 5.70 9.94 1.55
N PHE A 27 6.77 9.74 0.76
CA PHE A 27 7.39 8.43 0.57
C PHE A 27 7.88 7.84 1.89
N ASP A 28 8.56 8.62 2.73
CA ASP A 28 9.03 8.14 4.03
C ASP A 28 7.85 7.73 4.94
N SER A 29 6.75 8.48 4.91
CA SER A 29 5.52 8.10 5.60
C SER A 29 4.94 6.78 5.09
N ILE A 30 4.88 6.58 3.77
CA ILE A 30 4.38 5.36 3.13
C ILE A 30 5.30 4.16 3.46
N VAL A 31 6.62 4.33 3.40
CA VAL A 31 7.61 3.30 3.75
C VAL A 31 7.48 2.89 5.21
N ASN A 32 7.35 3.85 6.12
CA ASN A 32 7.18 3.56 7.55
C ASN A 32 5.87 2.82 7.82
N LEU A 33 4.79 3.18 7.14
CA LEU A 33 3.52 2.47 7.24
C LEU A 33 3.61 1.04 6.70
N ALA A 34 4.28 0.83 5.57
CA ALA A 34 4.52 -0.50 5.01
C ALA A 34 5.37 -1.38 5.95
N ARG A 35 6.40 -0.83 6.58
CA ARG A 35 7.23 -1.53 7.58
C ARG A 35 6.46 -1.87 8.86
N SER A 36 5.63 -0.95 9.35
CA SER A 36 4.75 -1.25 10.49
C SER A 36 3.79 -2.38 10.14
N LEU A 37 3.19 -2.34 8.94
CA LEU A 37 2.27 -3.37 8.47
C LEU A 37 2.98 -4.72 8.28
N LEU A 38 4.24 -4.72 7.85
CA LEU A 38 5.07 -5.92 7.75
C LEU A 38 5.25 -6.59 9.12
N SER A 39 5.48 -5.79 10.17
CA SER A 39 5.57 -6.26 11.56
C SER A 39 4.24 -6.82 12.06
N ASP A 40 3.14 -6.11 11.83
CA ASP A 40 1.79 -6.56 12.22
C ASP A 40 1.43 -7.90 11.54
N THR A 41 1.77 -8.01 10.25
CA THR A 41 1.55 -9.24 9.46
C THR A 41 2.42 -10.40 9.94
N LYS A 42 3.67 -10.14 10.37
CA LYS A 42 4.54 -11.15 10.97
C LYS A 42 3.94 -11.72 12.27
N ASN A 43 3.40 -10.85 13.12
CA ASN A 43 2.73 -11.26 14.36
C ASN A 43 1.45 -12.05 14.09
N LEU A 44 0.70 -11.68 13.05
CA LEU A 44 -0.47 -12.43 12.60
C LEU A 44 -0.07 -13.80 12.03
N LYS A 45 0.95 -13.86 11.18
CA LYS A 45 1.49 -15.09 10.57
C LYS A 45 1.84 -16.14 11.62
N ASN A 46 2.56 -15.73 12.68
CA ASN A 46 3.03 -16.63 13.74
C ASN A 46 1.89 -17.24 14.58
N ARG A 47 0.65 -16.78 14.42
CA ARG A 47 -0.53 -17.31 15.14
C ARG A 47 -1.41 -18.20 14.28
N TYR A 48 -1.13 -18.34 12.99
CA TYR A 48 -1.90 -19.25 12.14
C TYR A 48 -1.57 -20.70 12.50
N PRO A 49 -2.57 -21.56 12.70
CA PRO A 49 -2.36 -22.96 13.09
C PRO A 49 -1.99 -23.88 11.91
N ALA A 50 -1.71 -23.31 10.74
CA ALA A 50 -1.50 -24.04 9.51
C ALA A 50 -0.01 -24.18 9.22
N GLU A 51 0.44 -25.42 9.05
CA GLU A 51 1.82 -25.77 8.68
C GLU A 51 1.89 -26.15 7.19
N GLY A 52 3.00 -25.79 6.55
CA GLY A 52 3.26 -26.08 5.13
C GLY A 52 2.84 -24.99 4.14
N GLU A 53 3.19 -25.19 2.86
CA GLU A 53 2.85 -24.24 1.79
C GLU A 53 1.39 -24.41 1.36
N HIS A 54 0.59 -23.36 1.58
CA HIS A 54 -0.76 -23.27 1.03
C HIS A 54 -0.76 -22.28 -0.12
N LYS A 55 -1.32 -22.70 -1.25
CA LYS A 55 -1.41 -21.88 -2.47
C LYS A 55 -2.84 -21.42 -2.67
N LEU A 56 -2.97 -20.16 -3.08
CA LEU A 56 -4.23 -19.57 -3.47
C LEU A 56 -3.99 -18.87 -4.82
N GLU A 57 -4.61 -19.37 -5.88
CA GLU A 57 -4.36 -18.93 -7.26
C GLU A 57 -4.73 -17.47 -7.51
N SER A 58 -5.59 -16.89 -6.66
CA SER A 58 -6.01 -15.49 -6.74
C SER A 58 -4.98 -14.50 -6.18
N LEU A 59 -3.88 -14.98 -5.57
CA LEU A 59 -2.84 -14.11 -5.00
C LEU A 59 -1.95 -13.50 -6.09
N PRO A 60 -1.46 -12.25 -5.90
CA PRO A 60 -0.48 -11.66 -6.80
C PRO A 60 0.77 -12.54 -6.97
N VAL A 61 1.25 -12.67 -8.20
CA VAL A 61 2.49 -13.38 -8.50
C VAL A 61 3.67 -12.46 -8.17
N LEU A 62 4.41 -12.80 -7.11
CA LEU A 62 5.60 -12.08 -6.71
C LEU A 62 6.86 -12.72 -7.32
N SER A 63 7.33 -12.16 -8.42
CA SER A 63 8.67 -12.44 -8.95
C SER A 63 9.71 -11.64 -8.16
N MET A 64 10.39 -12.26 -7.19
CA MET A 64 11.45 -11.62 -6.40
C MET A 64 12.79 -11.62 -7.16
N ASN A 65 12.87 -10.92 -8.29
CA ASN A 65 14.13 -10.81 -9.03
C ASN A 65 14.84 -9.46 -8.74
N ALA A 66 16.13 -9.56 -8.44
CA ALA A 66 16.97 -8.39 -8.16
C ALA A 66 17.12 -7.49 -9.40
N VAL A 67 17.07 -8.09 -10.61
CA VAL A 67 17.20 -7.39 -11.88
C VAL A 67 15.98 -6.52 -12.21
N GLU A 68 14.74 -6.96 -11.96
CA GLU A 68 13.60 -6.04 -12.12
C GLU A 68 13.62 -4.96 -11.06
N LEU A 69 14.03 -5.29 -9.82
CA LEU A 69 14.14 -4.31 -8.75
C LEU A 69 15.08 -3.16 -9.11
N SER A 70 16.27 -3.44 -9.66
CA SER A 70 17.19 -2.36 -10.09
C SER A 70 16.60 -1.53 -11.24
N ASN A 71 15.88 -2.17 -12.15
CA ASN A 71 15.34 -1.55 -13.36
C ASN A 71 13.93 -0.96 -13.18
N ILE A 72 13.38 -0.96 -11.97
CA ILE A 72 12.01 -0.52 -11.70
C ILE A 72 11.80 0.93 -12.11
N GLN A 73 10.82 1.16 -12.98
CA GLN A 73 10.38 2.50 -13.36
C GLN A 73 9.50 3.07 -12.25
N VAL A 74 9.58 4.38 -11.99
CA VAL A 74 8.78 5.03 -10.92
C VAL A 74 7.28 4.81 -11.15
N SER A 75 6.79 5.11 -12.34
CA SER A 75 5.38 4.94 -12.71
C SER A 75 4.94 3.48 -12.66
N GLY A 76 5.69 2.58 -13.31
CA GLY A 76 5.39 1.15 -13.35
C GLY A 76 5.44 0.48 -11.97
N GLY A 77 6.40 0.87 -11.14
CA GLY A 77 6.53 0.37 -9.77
C GLY A 77 5.40 0.81 -8.87
N LEU A 78 5.00 2.09 -8.92
CA LEU A 78 3.85 2.61 -8.17
C LEU A 78 2.52 2.01 -8.65
N ALA A 79 2.35 1.84 -9.96
CA ALA A 79 1.18 1.20 -10.55
C ALA A 79 1.05 -0.25 -10.07
N ARG A 80 2.13 -1.05 -10.16
CA ARG A 80 2.17 -2.42 -9.65
C ARG A 80 1.88 -2.48 -8.15
N LEU A 81 2.54 -1.62 -7.37
CA LEU A 81 2.33 -1.53 -5.93
C LEU A 81 0.84 -1.31 -5.58
N SER A 82 0.20 -0.37 -6.27
CA SER A 82 -1.20 -0.02 -6.06
C SER A 82 -2.13 -1.19 -6.41
N SER A 83 -1.94 -1.82 -7.57
CA SER A 83 -2.76 -2.97 -8.00
C SER A 83 -2.65 -4.15 -7.03
N ASP A 84 -1.43 -4.56 -6.71
CA ASP A 84 -1.18 -5.69 -5.83
C ASP A 84 -1.71 -5.42 -4.40
N LEU A 85 -1.51 -4.22 -3.86
CA LEU A 85 -2.07 -3.85 -2.55
C LEU A 85 -3.61 -3.84 -2.55
N GLN A 86 -4.26 -3.41 -3.64
CA GLN A 86 -5.72 -3.49 -3.79
C GLN A 86 -6.22 -4.94 -3.88
N CYS A 87 -5.43 -5.81 -4.51
CA CYS A 87 -5.68 -7.25 -4.53
C CYS A 87 -5.63 -7.82 -3.10
N TYR A 88 -4.58 -7.53 -2.33
CA TYR A 88 -4.48 -7.96 -0.94
C TYR A 88 -5.59 -7.37 -0.06
N GLN A 89 -5.99 -6.12 -0.27
CA GLN A 89 -7.09 -5.49 0.48
C GLN A 89 -8.37 -6.31 0.37
N ARG A 90 -8.68 -6.84 -0.81
CA ARG A 90 -9.86 -7.69 -0.99
C ARG A 90 -9.73 -9.06 -0.36
N HIS A 91 -8.53 -9.65 -0.37
CA HIS A 91 -8.27 -10.89 0.37
C HIS A 91 -8.45 -10.68 1.88
N PHE A 92 -7.96 -9.58 2.44
CA PHE A 92 -8.16 -9.25 3.85
C PHE A 92 -9.61 -8.89 4.18
N GLU A 93 -10.35 -8.23 3.29
CA GLU A 93 -11.78 -7.99 3.46
C GLU A 93 -12.58 -9.30 3.46
N TRP A 94 -12.21 -10.25 2.60
CA TRP A 94 -12.79 -11.59 2.61
C TRP A 94 -12.47 -12.35 3.91
N LEU A 95 -11.21 -12.31 4.37
CA LEU A 95 -10.83 -12.89 5.67
C LEU A 95 -11.59 -12.25 6.83
N ARG A 96 -11.80 -10.93 6.78
CA ARG A 96 -12.56 -10.19 7.80
C ARG A 96 -14.01 -10.67 7.89
N LYS A 97 -14.65 -10.94 6.75
CA LYS A 97 -16.01 -11.53 6.70
C LYS A 97 -16.06 -12.94 7.28
N ALA A 98 -14.96 -13.69 7.18
CA ALA A 98 -14.81 -15.02 7.76
C ALA A 98 -14.14 -15.03 9.14
N ALA A 99 -13.88 -13.87 9.75
CA ALA A 99 -12.98 -13.76 10.91
C ALA A 99 -13.53 -14.43 12.18
N SER A 100 -14.84 -14.61 12.29
CA SER A 100 -15.47 -15.37 13.38
C SER A 100 -15.01 -16.83 13.43
N LEU A 101 -14.59 -17.39 12.28
CA LEU A 101 -13.99 -18.72 12.14
C LEU A 101 -12.50 -18.73 12.47
N LEU A 102 -11.86 -17.57 12.64
CA LEU A 102 -10.41 -17.45 12.84
C LEU A 102 -10.07 -16.94 14.23
N LYS A 103 -10.96 -17.12 15.22
CA LYS A 103 -10.68 -16.74 16.60
C LYS A 103 -9.44 -17.49 17.12
N PRO A 104 -8.50 -16.81 17.80
CA PRO A 104 -8.59 -15.45 18.34
C PRO A 104 -8.06 -14.31 17.43
N MET A 105 -7.74 -14.57 16.16
CA MET A 105 -6.98 -13.67 15.27
C MET A 105 -7.81 -12.54 14.63
N GLU A 106 -9.12 -12.51 14.90
CA GLU A 106 -10.10 -11.56 14.32
C GLU A 106 -9.68 -10.09 14.47
N HIS A 107 -9.18 -9.71 15.65
CA HIS A 107 -8.73 -8.35 15.93
C HIS A 107 -7.52 -7.95 15.07
N ASP A 108 -6.59 -8.87 14.88
CA ASP A 108 -5.36 -8.62 14.14
C ASP A 108 -5.60 -8.57 12.63
N ILE A 109 -6.48 -9.44 12.12
CA ILE A 109 -6.96 -9.39 10.73
C ILE A 109 -7.58 -8.02 10.46
N SER A 110 -8.44 -7.54 11.37
CA SER A 110 -9.07 -6.22 11.25
C SER A 110 -8.04 -5.08 11.31
N THR A 111 -7.03 -5.21 12.17
CA THR A 111 -5.95 -4.22 12.30
C THR A 111 -5.11 -4.14 11.03
N VAL A 112 -4.69 -5.28 10.47
CA VAL A 112 -3.94 -5.36 9.21
C VAL A 112 -4.77 -4.78 8.07
N HIS A 113 -6.05 -5.17 7.94
CA HIS A 113 -6.96 -4.64 6.93
C HIS A 113 -7.08 -3.10 6.97
N ASN A 114 -7.28 -2.53 8.17
CA ASN A 114 -7.44 -1.08 8.32
C ASN A 114 -6.14 -0.31 8.04
N ARG A 115 -4.99 -0.90 8.37
CA ARG A 115 -3.67 -0.31 8.08
C ARG A 115 -3.32 -0.41 6.59
N LEU A 116 -3.71 -1.49 5.93
CA LEU A 116 -3.58 -1.63 4.47
C LEU A 116 -4.43 -0.60 3.73
N ASP A 117 -5.68 -0.38 4.15
CA ASP A 117 -6.54 0.69 3.60
C ASP A 117 -5.89 2.08 3.74
N ARG A 118 -5.31 2.38 4.91
CA ARG A 118 -4.55 3.63 5.12
C ARG A 118 -3.33 3.75 4.22
N LEU A 119 -2.62 2.64 3.97
CA LEU A 119 -1.47 2.60 3.08
C LEU A 119 -1.89 2.88 1.63
N LEU A 120 -2.96 2.22 1.18
CA LEU A 120 -3.55 2.43 -0.14
C LEU A 120 -3.96 3.89 -0.36
N LYS A 121 -4.70 4.49 0.57
CA LYS A 121 -5.12 5.90 0.48
C LYS A 121 -3.95 6.86 0.34
N ARG A 122 -2.85 6.62 1.09
CA ARG A 122 -1.63 7.44 0.99
C ARG A 122 -0.92 7.25 -0.35
N LEU A 123 -0.85 6.00 -0.83
CA LEU A 123 -0.25 5.69 -2.12
C LEU A 123 -1.05 6.30 -3.27
N GLU A 124 -2.38 6.22 -3.24
CA GLU A 124 -3.27 6.83 -4.23
C GLU A 124 -3.15 8.35 -4.24
N HIS A 125 -3.05 8.99 -3.06
CA HIS A 125 -2.82 10.42 -2.96
C HIS A 125 -1.48 10.82 -3.62
N LEU A 126 -0.41 10.09 -3.32
CA LEU A 126 0.90 10.30 -3.94
C LEU A 126 0.85 10.11 -5.46
N MET A 127 0.23 9.04 -5.95
CA MET A 127 0.08 8.78 -7.39
C MET A 127 -0.70 9.89 -8.09
N THR A 128 -1.75 10.42 -7.46
CA THR A 128 -2.54 11.54 -7.99
C THR A 128 -1.67 12.80 -8.13
N LYS A 129 -0.85 13.10 -7.12
CA LYS A 129 0.09 14.23 -7.18
C LYS A 129 1.15 14.07 -8.27
N LEU A 130 1.55 12.84 -8.55
CA LEU A 130 2.46 12.50 -9.64
C LEU A 130 1.76 12.36 -11.01
N SER A 131 0.45 12.65 -11.09
CA SER A 131 -0.36 12.51 -12.31
C SER A 131 -0.32 11.11 -12.93
N LEU A 132 -0.20 10.07 -12.10
CA LEU A 132 -0.20 8.68 -12.53
C LEU A 132 -1.62 8.12 -12.58
N SER A 133 -1.96 7.43 -13.68
CA SER A 133 -3.24 6.75 -13.81
C SER A 133 -3.30 5.52 -12.92
N ARG A 134 -4.49 5.27 -12.35
CA ARG A 134 -4.77 4.07 -11.56
C ARG A 134 -4.80 2.84 -12.48
N PRO A 135 -4.13 1.73 -12.11
CA PRO A 135 -4.33 0.46 -12.79
C PRO A 135 -5.77 -0.02 -12.59
N ASN A 136 -6.44 -0.38 -13.67
CA ASN A 136 -7.80 -0.94 -13.64
C ASN A 136 -7.69 -2.45 -13.93
N ASP A 137 -7.19 -3.19 -12.96
CA ASP A 137 -7.02 -4.63 -13.11
C ASP A 137 -8.30 -5.38 -12.68
N PRO A 138 -8.63 -6.49 -13.38
CA PRO A 138 -9.80 -7.28 -13.07
C PRO A 138 -9.76 -7.81 -11.63
N LEU A 139 -10.93 -7.93 -11.05
CA LEU A 139 -11.10 -8.31 -9.66
C LEU A 139 -10.77 -9.81 -9.48
N PRO A 140 -9.84 -10.25 -8.58
CA PRO A 140 -9.75 -11.63 -8.12
C PRO A 140 -11.10 -12.18 -7.70
N THR A 141 -11.39 -13.35 -8.25
CA THR A 141 -12.51 -14.19 -7.82
C THR A 141 -12.09 -14.88 -6.53
N LEU A 142 -12.75 -14.52 -5.43
CA LEU A 142 -12.52 -15.13 -4.12
C LEU A 142 -13.54 -16.24 -3.89
N PRO A 143 -13.19 -17.31 -3.15
CA PRO A 143 -14.13 -18.38 -2.84
C PRO A 143 -15.36 -17.83 -2.09
N ALA A 144 -16.57 -18.18 -2.53
CA ALA A 144 -17.79 -17.67 -1.89
C ALA A 144 -17.88 -18.11 -0.43
N HIS A 145 -17.72 -19.43 -0.19
CA HIS A 145 -17.72 -20.04 1.14
C HIS A 145 -16.88 -21.32 1.10
N GLY A 146 -16.22 -21.63 2.20
CA GLY A 146 -15.50 -22.88 2.36
C GLY A 146 -15.66 -23.40 3.80
N THR A 147 -15.21 -24.62 4.05
CA THR A 147 -15.14 -25.16 5.41
C THR A 147 -14.22 -24.30 6.29
N HIS A 148 -14.40 -24.33 7.61
CA HIS A 148 -13.51 -23.64 8.56
C HIS A 148 -12.02 -23.88 8.24
N TRP A 149 -11.65 -25.13 7.92
CA TRP A 149 -10.29 -25.48 7.56
C TRP A 149 -9.79 -24.82 6.27
N SER A 150 -10.64 -24.75 5.23
CA SER A 150 -10.27 -24.05 3.99
C SER A 150 -10.02 -22.55 4.20
N VAL A 151 -10.77 -21.92 5.12
CA VAL A 151 -10.57 -20.51 5.51
C VAL A 151 -9.24 -20.34 6.24
N VAL A 152 -8.88 -21.29 7.12
CA VAL A 152 -7.59 -21.30 7.82
C VAL A 152 -6.43 -21.43 6.82
N GLN A 153 -6.52 -22.35 5.86
CA GLN A 153 -5.48 -22.55 4.84
C GLN A 153 -5.34 -21.34 3.91
N ALA A 154 -6.46 -20.79 3.43
CA ALA A 154 -6.47 -19.58 2.62
C ALA A 154 -5.91 -18.38 3.40
N GLY A 155 -6.31 -18.23 4.67
CA GLY A 155 -5.79 -17.19 5.57
C GLY A 155 -4.28 -17.28 5.75
N HIS A 156 -3.75 -18.48 5.97
CA HIS A 156 -2.31 -18.69 6.04
C HIS A 156 -1.61 -18.31 4.73
N ALA A 157 -2.13 -18.75 3.57
CA ALA A 157 -1.58 -18.41 2.26
C ALA A 157 -1.56 -16.88 2.02
N ILE A 158 -2.67 -16.20 2.31
CA ILE A 158 -2.81 -14.75 2.15
C ILE A 158 -1.81 -14.01 3.04
N VAL A 159 -1.77 -14.34 4.33
CA VAL A 159 -0.91 -13.64 5.30
C VAL A 159 0.57 -13.91 5.02
N HIS A 160 0.92 -15.14 4.65
CA HIS A 160 2.29 -15.48 4.26
C HIS A 160 2.72 -14.72 3.01
N SER A 161 1.92 -14.77 1.93
CA SER A 161 2.20 -14.08 0.67
C SER A 161 2.29 -12.57 0.88
N PHE A 162 1.37 -11.99 1.66
CA PHE A 162 1.36 -10.56 1.96
C PHE A 162 2.60 -10.11 2.74
N HIS A 163 3.08 -10.93 3.68
CA HIS A 163 4.31 -10.63 4.41
C HIS A 163 5.52 -10.54 3.46
N LEU A 164 5.68 -11.49 2.53
CA LEU A 164 6.75 -11.47 1.53
C LEU A 164 6.62 -10.25 0.60
N TYR A 165 5.38 -9.96 0.19
CA TYR A 165 5.08 -8.82 -0.66
C TYR A 165 5.43 -7.49 0.01
N LEU A 166 5.09 -7.30 1.29
CA LEU A 166 5.41 -6.06 2.02
C LEU A 166 6.92 -5.84 2.19
N ASP A 167 7.69 -6.91 2.38
CA ASP A 167 9.14 -6.83 2.45
C ASP A 167 9.75 -6.40 1.10
N TRP A 168 9.23 -6.93 0.00
CA TRP A 168 9.57 -6.46 -1.35
C TRP A 168 9.11 -5.00 -1.58
N ALA A 169 7.87 -4.67 -1.22
CA ALA A 169 7.26 -3.36 -1.44
C ALA A 169 8.03 -2.25 -0.70
N ALA A 170 8.47 -2.52 0.53
CA ALA A 170 9.29 -1.57 1.30
C ALA A 170 10.61 -1.26 0.59
N ARG A 171 11.25 -2.26 -0.04
CA ARG A 171 12.47 -2.08 -0.84
C ARG A 171 12.20 -1.28 -2.11
N VAL A 172 11.12 -1.60 -2.83
CA VAL A 172 10.69 -0.87 -4.02
C VAL A 172 10.41 0.60 -3.71
N LEU A 173 9.65 0.90 -2.67
CA LEU A 173 9.32 2.27 -2.27
C LEU A 173 10.58 3.11 -1.97
N VAL A 174 11.58 2.50 -1.32
CA VAL A 174 12.87 3.15 -1.06
C VAL A 174 13.63 3.42 -2.36
N LEU A 175 13.64 2.46 -3.29
CA LEU A 175 14.28 2.63 -4.60
C LEU A 175 13.61 3.73 -5.43
N ILE A 176 12.28 3.75 -5.46
CA ILE A 176 11.50 4.77 -6.18
C ILE A 176 11.76 6.15 -5.58
N ARG A 177 11.73 6.27 -4.25
CA ARG A 177 12.07 7.52 -3.55
C ARG A 177 13.46 8.03 -3.91
N ASN A 178 14.44 7.14 -4.08
CA ASN A 178 15.81 7.53 -4.42
C ASN A 178 15.97 7.94 -5.90
N LYS A 179 14.99 7.65 -6.77
CA LYS A 179 14.98 8.03 -8.19
C LYS A 179 14.24 9.35 -8.45
N LEU A 180 13.56 9.91 -7.45
CA LEU A 180 12.83 11.18 -7.49
C LEU A 180 13.64 12.29 -6.80
#